data_AF-A0A9P2T9P6-F1
#
_entry.id   AF-A0A9P2T9P6-F1
#
_cell.length_a   1.000
_cell.length_b   1.000
_cell.length_c   1.000
_cell.angle_alpha   90.00
_cell.angle_beta   90.00
_cell.angle_gamma   90.00
#
_symmetry.space_group_name_H-M   'P 1'
#
loop_
_entity.id
_entity.type
_entity.pdbx_description
1 polymer ?
#
loop_
_entity_poly.entity_id
_entity_poly.type
_entity_poly.pdbx_seq_one_letter_code
_entity_poly.pdbx_strand_id
1 'polypeptide(L)'
;VVADGPTAALTRGDRELRFRAAPGLDVSDLAAALPPGCSVTERDAGQYTVTCADPDEIGPGLVATVSTWCASRGLLPEDLRVHRRTLEDVFLELTGRDLRD
;
A
#
# COMPACT_ATOMS: atom_id res chain seq x y z
N VAL A 1 8.95 0.50 30.00
CA VAL A 1 7.72 1.25 29.67
C VAL A 1 6.93 0.42 28.69
N VAL A 2 5.77 -0.11 29.08
CA VAL A 2 4.93 -0.98 28.25
C VAL A 2 3.86 -0.10 27.60
N ALA A 3 3.81 -0.07 26.27
CA ALA A 3 2.75 0.59 25.52
C ALA A 3 1.55 -0.36 25.45
N ASP A 4 0.58 -0.16 26.34
CA ASP A 4 -0.75 -0.75 26.25
C ASP A 4 -1.54 0.06 25.22
N GLY A 5 -1.54 -0.41 23.97
CA GLY A 5 -2.41 0.06 22.90
C GLY A 5 -3.27 -1.10 22.42
N PRO A 6 -4.57 -0.88 22.12
CA PRO A 6 -5.49 -1.98 21.83
C PRO A 6 -5.05 -2.76 20.60
N THR A 7 -4.86 -4.07 20.78
CA THR A 7 -4.46 -5.10 19.80
C THR A 7 -5.24 -5.08 18.48
N ALA A 8 -6.42 -4.46 18.44
CA ALA A 8 -7.21 -4.24 17.22
C ALA A 8 -6.54 -3.28 16.22
N ALA A 9 -5.69 -2.36 16.67
CA ALA A 9 -4.92 -1.47 15.78
C ALA A 9 -3.75 -2.21 15.10
N LEU A 10 -3.27 -3.31 15.68
CA LEU A 10 -2.13 -4.10 15.19
C LEU A 10 -2.53 -5.23 14.22
N THR A 11 -3.83 -5.52 14.10
CA THR A 11 -4.38 -6.65 13.32
C THR A 11 -5.29 -6.25 12.16
N ARG A 12 -5.60 -4.96 11.99
CA ARG A 12 -6.13 -4.44 10.71
C ARG A 12 -4.97 -4.37 9.72
N GLY A 13 -4.60 -5.54 9.21
CA GLY A 13 -3.46 -5.71 8.31
C GLY A 13 -3.49 -4.68 7.19
N ASP A 14 -2.41 -3.91 7.11
CA ASP A 14 -2.15 -2.98 6.03
C ASP A 14 -2.14 -3.78 4.72
N ARG A 15 -3.28 -3.78 4.05
CA ARG A 15 -3.37 -4.17 2.65
C ARG A 15 -2.91 -2.97 1.85
N GLU A 16 -2.14 -3.23 0.82
CA GLU A 16 -1.68 -2.19 -0.09
C GLU A 16 -1.55 -2.77 -1.49
N LEU A 17 -1.76 -1.93 -2.48
CA LEU A 17 -1.58 -2.29 -3.88
C LEU A 17 -0.23 -1.73 -4.33
N ARG A 18 0.66 -2.61 -4.77
CA ARG A 18 1.97 -2.23 -5.30
C ARG A 18 2.00 -2.48 -6.79
N PHE A 19 2.65 -1.60 -7.54
CA PHE A 19 2.93 -1.81 -8.95
C PHE A 19 4.19 -1.07 -9.37
N ARG A 20 4.73 -1.44 -10.52
CA ARG A 20 5.87 -0.79 -11.16
C ARG A 20 5.46 -0.13 -12.47
N ALA A 21 6.04 1.04 -12.73
CA ALA A 21 5.86 1.78 -13.97
C ALA A 21 7.06 2.70 -14.21
N ALA A 22 6.99 3.56 -15.24
CA ALA A 22 8.02 4.57 -15.46
C ALA A 22 8.25 5.42 -14.19
N PRO A 23 9.49 5.78 -13.85
CA PRO A 23 9.77 6.61 -12.68
C PRO A 23 9.30 8.06 -12.87
N GLY A 24 8.94 8.72 -11.76
CA GLY A 24 8.57 10.14 -11.76
C GLY A 24 7.24 10.46 -12.44
N LEU A 25 6.28 9.52 -12.42
CA LEU A 25 4.94 9.80 -12.92
C LEU A 25 4.22 10.78 -12.00
N ASP A 26 3.52 11.73 -12.60
CA ASP A 26 2.58 12.56 -11.85
C ASP A 26 1.36 11.70 -11.46
N VAL A 27 1.33 11.28 -10.21
CA VAL A 27 0.27 10.45 -9.63
C VAL A 27 -0.92 11.27 -9.11
N SER A 28 -0.95 12.59 -9.32
CA SER A 28 -2.05 13.44 -8.84
C SER A 28 -3.40 13.05 -9.44
N ASP A 29 -3.44 12.74 -10.74
CA ASP A 29 -4.68 12.25 -11.38
C ASP A 29 -5.07 10.86 -10.88
N LEU A 30 -4.08 10.02 -10.54
CA LEU A 30 -4.37 8.71 -9.94
C LEU A 30 -4.99 8.91 -8.57
N ALA A 31 -4.37 9.74 -7.72
CA ALA A 31 -4.87 10.07 -6.39
C ALA A 31 -6.30 10.63 -6.42
N ALA A 32 -6.63 11.46 -7.42
CA ALA A 32 -7.98 11.99 -7.62
C ALA A 32 -8.99 10.92 -8.05
N ALA A 33 -8.55 9.84 -8.70
CA ALA A 33 -9.39 8.73 -9.13
C ALA A 33 -9.56 7.64 -8.04
N LEU A 34 -8.77 7.70 -6.96
CA LEU A 34 -8.84 6.71 -5.88
C LEU A 34 -10.09 6.92 -5.01
N PRO A 35 -10.58 5.85 -4.35
CA PRO A 35 -11.60 5.96 -3.32
C PRO A 35 -11.18 6.93 -2.19
N PRO A 36 -12.15 7.53 -1.48
CA PRO A 36 -11.86 8.41 -0.36
C PRO A 36 -11.05 7.69 0.73
N GLY A 37 -10.00 8.34 1.22
CA GLY A 37 -9.10 7.75 2.22
C GLY A 37 -8.00 6.86 1.63
N CYS A 38 -7.92 6.72 0.32
CA CYS A 38 -6.80 6.11 -0.36
C CYS A 38 -5.76 7.14 -0.83
N SER A 39 -4.49 6.74 -0.84
CA SER A 39 -3.37 7.58 -1.28
C SER A 39 -2.38 6.74 -2.08
N VAL A 40 -1.65 7.38 -3.00
CA VAL A 40 -0.60 6.76 -3.80
C VAL A 40 0.72 7.50 -3.61
N THR A 41 1.80 6.75 -3.48
CA THR A 41 3.16 7.29 -3.33
C THR A 41 4.16 6.50 -4.18
N GLU A 42 5.15 7.19 -4.74
CA GLU A 42 6.32 6.55 -5.34
C GLU A 42 7.37 6.34 -4.23
N ARG A 43 7.65 5.09 -3.87
CA ARG A 43 8.57 4.73 -2.77
C ARG A 43 10.03 4.75 -3.21
N ASP A 44 10.26 4.22 -4.40
CA ASP A 44 11.52 4.22 -5.13
C ASP A 44 11.19 4.57 -6.57
N ALA A 45 12.19 4.98 -7.35
CA ALA A 45 12.01 5.28 -8.77
C ALA A 45 11.28 4.12 -9.50
N GLY A 46 10.07 4.42 -9.98
CA GLY A 46 9.21 3.49 -10.71
C GLY A 46 8.46 2.48 -9.84
N GLN A 47 8.51 2.58 -8.51
CA GLN A 47 7.80 1.71 -7.57
C GLN A 47 6.70 2.48 -6.85
N TYR A 48 5.46 2.14 -7.14
CA TYR A 48 4.29 2.83 -6.63
C TYR A 48 3.53 1.96 -5.63
N THR A 49 3.12 2.59 -4.53
CA THR A 49 2.33 1.95 -3.48
C THR A 49 1.05 2.75 -3.24
N VAL A 50 -0.08 2.07 -3.27
CA VAL A 50 -1.39 2.60 -2.93
C VAL A 50 -1.83 2.01 -1.59
N THR A 51 -2.13 2.89 -0.63
CA THR A 51 -2.64 2.55 0.70
C THR A 51 -4.01 3.18 0.90
N CYS A 52 -4.84 2.56 1.73
CA CYS A 52 -6.16 3.09 2.09
C CYS A 52 -6.37 3.05 3.60
N ALA A 53 -7.07 4.04 4.12
CA ALA A 53 -7.43 4.12 5.54
C ALA A 53 -8.31 2.93 5.98
N ASP A 54 -9.18 2.46 5.10
CA ASP A 54 -9.90 1.20 5.26
C ASP A 54 -9.21 0.11 4.42
N PRO A 55 -8.70 -0.98 5.03
CA PRO A 55 -8.06 -2.05 4.29
C PRO A 55 -9.01 -2.82 3.36
N ASP A 56 -10.34 -2.76 3.55
CA ASP A 56 -11.31 -3.39 2.65
C ASP A 56 -11.46 -2.63 1.31
N GLU A 57 -11.02 -1.37 1.25
CA GLU A 57 -10.95 -0.59 0.00
C GLU A 57 -9.87 -1.13 -0.96
N ILE A 58 -8.90 -1.89 -0.44
CA ILE A 58 -7.90 -2.60 -1.25
C ILE A 58 -8.54 -3.87 -1.84
N GLY A 59 -9.37 -3.66 -2.85
CA GLY A 59 -10.16 -4.69 -3.53
C GLY A 59 -10.10 -4.60 -5.07
N PRO A 60 -10.92 -5.39 -5.77
CA PRO A 60 -10.92 -5.44 -7.24
C PRO A 60 -11.24 -4.08 -7.88
N GLY A 61 -12.07 -3.25 -7.23
CA GLY A 61 -12.36 -1.89 -7.70
C GLY A 61 -11.11 -1.02 -7.76
N LEU A 62 -10.28 -1.03 -6.72
CA LEU A 62 -9.02 -0.29 -6.69
C LEU A 62 -8.04 -0.77 -7.75
N VAL A 63 -7.92 -2.08 -7.93
CA VAL A 63 -7.09 -2.68 -8.99
C VAL A 63 -7.55 -2.21 -10.36
N ALA A 64 -8.86 -2.25 -10.63
CA ALA A 64 -9.43 -1.77 -11.88
C ALA A 64 -9.16 -0.28 -12.11
N THR A 65 -9.28 0.56 -11.07
CA THR A 65 -8.96 1.99 -11.14
C THR A 65 -7.50 2.22 -11.52
N VAL A 66 -6.56 1.56 -10.85
CA VAL A 66 -5.12 1.69 -11.16
C VAL A 66 -4.83 1.21 -12.57
N SER A 67 -5.34 0.04 -12.97
CA SER A 67 -5.14 -0.48 -14.32
C SER A 67 -5.75 0.43 -15.40
N THR A 68 -6.92 1.02 -15.14
CA THR A 68 -7.57 1.96 -16.06
C THR A 68 -6.77 3.25 -16.19
N TRP A 69 -6.26 3.78 -15.09
CA TRP A 69 -5.38 4.94 -15.10
C TRP A 69 -4.10 4.66 -15.89
N CYS A 70 -3.45 3.51 -15.68
CA CYS A 70 -2.28 3.12 -16.47
C CYS A 70 -2.60 3.08 -17.96
N ALA A 71 -3.71 2.42 -18.34
CA ALA A 71 -4.14 2.32 -19.73
C ALA A 71 -4.42 3.70 -20.35
N SER A 72 -5.05 4.61 -19.60
CA SER A 72 -5.33 5.99 -20.07
C SER A 72 -4.07 6.78 -20.42
N ARG A 73 -2.93 6.40 -19.85
CA ARG A 73 -1.61 7.02 -20.06
C ARG A 73 -0.71 6.21 -20.99
N GLY A 74 -1.21 5.13 -21.59
CA GLY A 74 -0.42 4.24 -22.44
C GLY A 74 0.66 3.47 -21.68
N LEU A 75 0.49 3.28 -20.36
CA LEU A 75 1.43 2.59 -19.49
C LEU A 75 0.95 1.14 -19.28
N LEU A 76 1.88 0.19 -19.39
CA LEU A 76 1.67 -1.17 -18.93
C LEU A 76 2.29 -1.31 -17.53
N PRO A 77 1.49 -1.49 -16.46
CA PRO A 77 2.04 -1.69 -15.14
C PRO A 77 2.70 -3.06 -15.04
N GLU A 78 3.90 -3.09 -14.46
CA GLU A 78 4.61 -4.31 -14.11
C GLU A 78 4.33 -4.67 -12.65
N ASP A 79 4.41 -5.96 -12.30
CA ASP A 79 4.43 -6.41 -10.90
C ASP A 79 3.26 -5.87 -10.04
N LEU A 80 2.08 -5.73 -10.66
CA LEU A 80 0.85 -5.28 -10.01
C LEU A 80 0.36 -6.37 -9.04
N ARG A 81 0.42 -6.09 -7.74
CA ARG A 81 0.11 -7.06 -6.69
C ARG A 81 -0.58 -6.40 -5.51
N VAL A 82 -1.60 -7.08 -4.98
CA VAL A 82 -2.18 -6.76 -3.68
C VAL A 82 -1.32 -7.45 -2.62
N HIS A 83 -0.61 -6.65 -1.84
CA HIS A 83 0.17 -7.12 -0.70
C HIS A 83 -0.68 -7.04 0.58
N ARG A 84 -0.54 -8.04 1.45
CA ARG A 84 -1.17 -8.07 2.76
C ARG A 84 -0.07 -8.33 3.78
N ARG A 85 0.16 -7.38 4.69
CA ARG A 85 1.05 -7.65 5.84
C ARG A 85 0.49 -8.80 6.65
N THR A 86 1.35 -9.77 6.95
CA THR A 86 0.99 -10.95 7.74
C THR A 86 1.38 -10.74 9.20
N LEU A 87 0.85 -11.58 10.10
CA LEU A 87 1.20 -11.51 11.53
C LEU A 87 2.69 -11.77 11.80
N GLU A 88 3.41 -12.43 10.89
CA GLU A 88 4.86 -12.66 11.01
C GLU A 88 5.68 -11.37 10.89
N ASP A 89 5.26 -10.40 10.06
CA ASP A 89 5.92 -9.10 9.94
C ASP A 89 5.75 -8.26 11.22
N VAL A 90 4.59 -8.36 11.87
CA VAL A 90 4.28 -7.65 13.14
C VAL A 90 5.07 -8.26 14.30
N PHE A 91 5.22 -9.58 14.32
CA PHE A 91 6.00 -10.28 15.33
C PHE A 91 7.47 -9.85 15.31
N LEU A 92 8.07 -9.75 14.13
CA LEU A 92 9.48 -9.34 13.96
C LEU A 92 9.74 -7.87 14.33
N GLU A 93 8.79 -6.96 14.05
CA GLU A 93 8.91 -5.54 14.40
C GLU A 93 8.86 -5.31 15.93
N LEU A 94 8.12 -6.15 16.65
CA LEU A 94 8.04 -6.12 18.12
C LEU A 94 9.26 -6.74 18.81
N THR A 95 9.84 -7.82 18.27
CA THR A 95 11.00 -8.48 18.88
C THR A 95 12.35 -7.89 18.46
N GLY A 96 12.40 -7.10 17.38
CA GLY A 96 13.64 -6.49 16.88
C GLY A 96 14.23 -5.37 17.75
N ARG A 97 13.48 -4.87 18.75
CA ARG A 97 13.96 -3.86 19.71
C ARG A 97 14.47 -4.45 21.03
N ASP A 98 14.29 -5.75 21.27
CA ASP A 98 14.67 -6.40 22.54
C ASP A 98 16.02 -7.15 22.47
N LEU A 99 16.63 -7.29 21.29
CA LEU A 99 17.88 -8.04 21.09
C LEU A 99 19.14 -7.15 21.04
N ARG A 100 19.06 -5.94 21.59
CA ARG A 100 20.18 -4.99 21.65
C ARG A 100 20.35 -4.37 23.04
N ASP A 101 20.21 -5.19 24.07
CA ASP A 101 20.87 -5.03 25.37
C ASP A 101 21.43 -6.39 25.82
#